data_AF-A0A8C9R8Q6-F1
#
_entry.id   AF-A0A8C9R8Q6-F1
#
_cell.length_a   1.000
_cell.length_b   1.000
_cell.length_c   1.000
_cell.angle_alpha   90.00
_cell.angle_beta   90.00
_cell.angle_gamma   90.00
#
_symmetry.space_group_name_H-M   'P 1'
#
loop_
_entity.id
_entity.type
_entity.pdbx_description
1 polymer ?
#
loop_
_entity_poly.entity_id
_entity_poly.type
_entity_poly.pdbx_seq_one_letter_code
_entity_poly.pdbx_strand_id
1 'polypeptide(L)'
;MALPWSLLAELVLHAACFVCGVVTAAALTVVQGEFGGRCVLYGTVSYNGTTQSLVLDGSSSPSLCYFVSVVSVCVAIYCFSVTLYWVYLSCVGDEVTRARIWMTASLVVCGVFLFFLLVSGCVLKIGRDHLCNSIIEKASLKSCEEAQNKTWVSPLKRVQFYSGLRNAETSVWVNFFFWIIIVAMVIIQKRQGTELLAAPGDNAGGFPSETEPILRRSGRPQ
;
A
#
# COMPACT_ATOMS: atom_id res chain seq x y z
N MET A 1 -19.93 -24.36 1.42
CA MET A 1 -19.56 -23.47 2.53
C MET A 1 -19.37 -22.08 1.93
N ALA A 2 -20.25 -21.13 2.25
CA ALA A 2 -20.05 -19.75 1.81
C ALA A 2 -18.91 -19.15 2.64
N LEU A 3 -17.91 -18.59 1.98
CA LEU A 3 -16.80 -17.89 2.65
C LEU A 3 -17.39 -16.79 3.54
N PRO A 4 -16.98 -16.64 4.81
CA PRO A 4 -17.48 -15.57 5.66
C PRO A 4 -17.26 -14.22 4.98
N TRP A 5 -18.28 -13.36 5.01
CA TRP A 5 -18.29 -12.06 4.32
C TRP A 5 -17.05 -11.20 4.64
N SER A 6 -16.53 -11.30 5.88
CA SER A 6 -15.30 -10.64 6.32
C SER A 6 -14.06 -11.09 5.54
N LEU A 7 -13.92 -12.39 5.26
CA LEU A 7 -12.77 -12.94 4.53
C LEU A 7 -12.83 -12.57 3.05
N LEU A 8 -14.03 -12.52 2.46
CA LEU A 8 -14.23 -12.02 1.10
C LEU A 8 -13.83 -10.54 0.99
N ALA A 9 -14.26 -9.71 1.93
CA ALA A 9 -13.92 -8.29 1.95
C ALA A 9 -12.40 -8.06 2.10
N GLU A 10 -11.74 -8.82 2.98
CA GLU A 10 -10.30 -8.76 3.20
C GLU A 10 -9.52 -9.16 1.92
N LEU A 11 -9.97 -10.22 1.23
CA LEU A 11 -9.38 -10.67 -0.03
C LEU A 11 -9.48 -9.60 -1.12
N VAL A 12 -10.65 -8.99 -1.27
CA VAL A 12 -10.90 -7.93 -2.27
C VAL A 12 -10.04 -6.71 -1.97
N LEU A 13 -9.93 -6.30 -0.70
CA LEU A 13 -9.08 -5.17 -0.31
C LEU A 13 -7.60 -5.44 -0.61
N HIS A 14 -7.08 -6.63 -0.28
CA HIS A 14 -5.69 -6.97 -0.59
C HIS A 14 -5.43 -7.01 -2.10
N ALA A 15 -6.38 -7.53 -2.90
CA ALA A 15 -6.27 -7.50 -4.36
C ALA A 15 -6.27 -6.07 -4.90
N ALA A 16 -7.12 -5.18 -4.37
CA ALA A 16 -7.14 -3.78 -4.74
C ALA A 16 -5.82 -3.08 -4.37
N CYS A 17 -5.30 -3.30 -3.16
CA CYS A 17 -3.98 -2.79 -2.74
C CYS A 17 -2.84 -3.27 -3.65
N PHE A 18 -2.88 -4.53 -4.06
CA PHE A 18 -1.90 -5.08 -5.01
C PHE A 18 -1.93 -4.33 -6.34
N VAL A 19 -3.11 -4.14 -6.94
CA VAL A 19 -3.26 -3.39 -8.19
C VAL A 19 -2.79 -1.94 -8.02
N CYS A 20 -3.19 -1.27 -6.94
CA CYS A 20 -2.75 0.10 -6.67
C CYS A 20 -1.22 0.20 -6.51
N GLY A 21 -0.60 -0.75 -5.82
CA GLY A 21 0.86 -0.83 -5.69
C GLY A 21 1.55 -1.00 -7.05
N VAL A 22 1.08 -1.94 -7.88
CA VAL A 22 1.64 -2.16 -9.22
C VAL A 22 1.49 -0.91 -10.10
N VAL A 23 0.33 -0.25 -10.07
CA VAL A 23 0.09 0.98 -10.85
C VAL A 23 1.02 2.11 -10.41
N THR A 24 1.22 2.31 -9.11
CA THR A 24 2.18 3.30 -8.59
C THR A 24 3.60 3.00 -9.09
N ALA A 25 4.07 1.76 -8.94
CA ALA A 25 5.42 1.37 -9.35
C ALA A 25 5.62 1.49 -10.87
N ALA A 26 4.64 1.07 -11.67
CA ALA A 26 4.67 1.17 -13.13
C ALA A 26 4.69 2.63 -13.58
N ALA A 27 3.82 3.49 -13.03
CA ALA A 27 3.78 4.90 -13.37
C ALA A 27 5.11 5.61 -13.07
N LEU A 28 5.75 5.29 -11.94
CA LEU A 28 7.06 5.82 -11.60
C LEU A 28 8.16 5.29 -12.52
N THR A 29 8.11 4.01 -12.88
CA THR A 29 9.10 3.39 -13.78
C THR A 29 9.01 3.96 -15.19
N VAL A 30 7.79 4.15 -15.72
CA VAL A 30 7.56 4.80 -17.02
C VAL A 30 8.14 6.21 -17.02
N VAL A 31 7.82 6.97 -15.97
CA VAL A 31 8.37 8.31 -15.79
C VAL A 31 9.90 8.28 -15.72
N GLN A 32 10.51 7.38 -14.94
CA GLN A 32 11.97 7.27 -14.89
C GLN A 32 12.57 6.88 -16.25
N GLY A 33 11.92 5.99 -17.00
CA GLY A 33 12.35 5.55 -18.32
C GLY A 33 12.38 6.69 -19.33
N GLU A 34 11.34 7.53 -19.34
CA GLU A 34 11.27 8.70 -20.23
C GLU A 34 12.40 9.71 -19.95
N PHE A 35 12.84 9.86 -18.70
CA PHE A 35 13.93 10.78 -18.32
C PHE A 35 15.31 10.10 -18.26
N GLY A 36 15.50 8.99 -18.99
CA GLY A 36 16.80 8.32 -19.12
C GLY A 36 17.32 7.73 -17.80
N GLY A 37 16.41 7.24 -16.95
CA GLY A 37 16.73 6.61 -15.66
C GLY A 37 16.91 7.59 -14.50
N ARG A 38 16.67 8.89 -14.70
CA ARG A 38 16.79 9.91 -13.65
C ARG A 38 15.48 10.08 -12.87
N CYS A 39 15.58 10.35 -11.58
CA CYS A 39 14.44 10.70 -10.75
C CYS A 39 14.04 12.16 -11.01
N VAL A 40 12.85 12.37 -11.55
CA VAL A 40 12.29 13.71 -11.80
C VAL A 40 11.71 14.36 -10.54
N LEU A 41 11.45 13.58 -9.49
CA LEU A 41 10.91 14.10 -8.24
C LEU A 41 11.84 15.18 -7.69
N TYR A 42 11.31 16.37 -7.35
CA TYR A 42 12.11 17.57 -6.99
C TYR A 42 13.09 18.06 -8.07
N GLY A 43 12.84 17.73 -9.33
CA GLY A 43 13.67 18.22 -10.43
C GLY A 43 13.56 19.73 -10.59
N THR A 44 14.67 20.39 -10.91
CA THR A 44 14.65 21.79 -11.36
C THR A 44 14.79 21.81 -12.87
N VAL A 45 13.98 22.65 -13.52
CA VAL A 45 13.97 22.79 -14.98
C VAL A 45 14.65 24.11 -15.36
N SER A 46 15.34 24.18 -16.50
CA SER A 46 15.71 25.41 -17.18
C SER A 46 14.90 25.55 -18.47
N TYR A 47 14.48 26.77 -18.75
CA TYR A 47 13.78 27.10 -19.99
C TYR A 47 14.79 27.65 -20.99
N ASN A 48 15.04 26.92 -22.08
CA ASN A 48 15.83 27.44 -23.17
C ASN A 48 14.90 28.19 -24.15
N GLY A 49 14.95 29.52 -24.08
CA GLY A 49 14.11 30.41 -24.90
C GLY A 49 14.41 30.33 -26.39
N THR A 50 15.59 29.85 -26.79
CA THR A 50 16.02 29.76 -28.20
C THR A 50 15.40 28.56 -28.91
N THR A 51 15.21 27.45 -28.20
CA THR A 51 14.64 26.19 -28.73
C THR A 51 13.22 25.91 -28.21
N GLN A 52 12.62 26.86 -27.48
CA GLN A 52 11.29 26.72 -26.83
C GLN A 52 11.13 25.41 -26.05
N SER A 53 12.19 25.01 -25.35
CA SER A 53 12.31 23.66 -24.83
C SER A 53 12.77 23.65 -23.39
N LEU A 54 12.14 22.82 -22.58
CA LEU A 54 12.46 22.63 -21.18
C LEU A 54 13.60 21.60 -21.05
N VAL A 55 14.62 21.94 -20.26
CA VAL A 55 15.79 21.11 -19.96
C VAL A 55 15.78 20.80 -18.47
N LEU A 56 16.01 19.55 -18.08
CA LEU A 56 16.13 19.17 -16.67
C LEU A 56 17.55 19.54 -16.18
N ASP A 57 17.67 20.67 -15.47
CA ASP A 57 18.96 21.19 -14.97
C ASP A 57 19.46 20.45 -13.72
N GLY A 58 18.54 19.98 -12.88
CA GLY A 58 18.87 19.32 -11.62
C GLY A 58 17.94 18.14 -11.38
N SER A 59 18.49 16.93 -11.36
CA SER A 59 17.79 15.77 -10.81
C SER A 59 18.07 15.70 -9.32
N SER A 60 17.04 15.53 -8.50
CA SER A 60 17.26 15.22 -7.09
C SER A 60 17.82 13.81 -6.91
N SER A 61 18.31 13.51 -5.71
CA SER A 61 18.98 12.24 -5.43
C SER A 61 18.10 11.05 -5.84
N PRO A 62 18.61 10.10 -6.64
CA PRO A 62 17.84 8.98 -7.16
C PRO A 62 17.24 8.10 -6.05
N SER A 63 17.81 8.17 -4.85
CA SER A 63 17.32 7.51 -3.63
C SER A 63 15.84 7.76 -3.33
N LEU A 64 15.27 8.93 -3.66
CA LEU A 64 13.87 9.25 -3.36
C LEU A 64 12.90 8.46 -4.24
N CYS A 65 13.12 8.41 -5.56
CA CYS A 65 12.29 7.59 -6.43
C CYS A 65 12.48 6.09 -6.16
N TYR A 66 13.72 5.66 -5.86
CA TYR A 66 13.98 4.28 -5.47
C TYR A 66 13.25 3.92 -4.17
N PHE A 67 13.24 4.81 -3.17
CA PHE A 67 12.52 4.60 -1.92
C PHE A 67 11.02 4.38 -2.19
N VAL A 68 10.37 5.29 -2.93
CA VAL A 68 8.94 5.17 -3.23
C VAL A 68 8.62 3.91 -4.04
N SER A 69 9.46 3.58 -5.03
CA SER A 69 9.30 2.39 -5.87
C SER A 69 9.46 1.09 -5.04
N VAL A 70 10.52 0.99 -4.24
CA VAL A 70 10.79 -0.18 -3.39
C VAL A 70 9.67 -0.37 -2.37
N VAL A 71 9.22 0.69 -1.69
CA VAL A 71 8.10 0.62 -0.74
C VAL A 71 6.84 0.08 -1.44
N SER A 72 6.53 0.59 -2.63
CA SER A 72 5.36 0.17 -3.41
C SER A 72 5.42 -1.31 -3.82
N VAL A 73 6.59 -1.78 -4.27
CA VAL A 73 6.83 -3.19 -4.63
C VAL A 73 6.75 -4.10 -3.40
N CYS A 74 7.38 -3.72 -2.28
CA CYS A 74 7.30 -4.49 -1.04
C CYS A 74 5.86 -4.66 -0.55
N VAL A 75 5.06 -3.59 -0.61
CA VAL A 75 3.63 -3.62 -0.28
C VAL A 75 2.88 -4.58 -1.20
N ALA A 76 3.14 -4.54 -2.51
CA ALA A 76 2.49 -5.43 -3.48
C ALA A 76 2.83 -6.91 -3.22
N ILE A 77 4.11 -7.24 -2.97
CA ILE A 77 4.55 -8.61 -2.65
C ILE A 77 3.90 -9.10 -1.36
N TYR A 78 3.82 -8.24 -0.34
CA TYR A 78 3.15 -8.61 0.91
C TYR A 78 1.66 -8.90 0.69
N CYS A 79 0.94 -8.01 -0.01
CA CYS A 79 -0.47 -8.23 -0.31
C CYS A 79 -0.69 -9.54 -1.07
N PHE A 80 0.13 -9.82 -2.09
CA PHE A 80 0.07 -11.07 -2.84
C PHE A 80 0.31 -12.31 -1.96
N SER A 81 1.32 -12.24 -1.08
CA SER A 81 1.65 -13.34 -0.16
C SER A 81 0.53 -13.61 0.84
N VAL A 82 -0.10 -12.56 1.38
CA VAL A 82 -1.23 -12.67 2.31
C VAL A 82 -2.46 -13.25 1.61
N THR A 83 -2.76 -12.80 0.38
CA THR A 83 -3.86 -13.37 -0.43
C THR A 83 -3.66 -14.87 -0.64
N LEU A 84 -2.46 -15.30 -1.04
CA LEU A 84 -2.15 -16.72 -1.23
C LEU A 84 -2.23 -17.52 0.08
N TYR A 85 -1.73 -16.96 1.17
CA TYR A 85 -1.81 -17.60 2.49
C TYR A 85 -3.25 -17.83 2.93
N TRP A 86 -4.13 -16.85 2.76
CA TRP A 86 -5.55 -16.98 3.09
C TRP A 86 -6.28 -18.00 2.21
N VAL A 87 -5.96 -18.04 0.91
CA VAL A 87 -6.49 -19.07 0.00
C VAL A 87 -6.04 -20.46 0.44
N TYR A 88 -4.76 -20.63 0.76
CA TYR A 88 -4.22 -21.88 1.29
C TYR A 88 -4.91 -22.31 2.59
N LEU A 89 -5.07 -21.39 3.54
CA LEU A 89 -5.73 -21.67 4.82
C LEU A 89 -7.21 -22.05 4.62
N SER A 90 -7.88 -21.42 3.66
CA SER A 90 -9.27 -21.76 3.29
C SER A 90 -9.38 -23.17 2.70
N CYS A 91 -8.33 -23.67 2.05
CA CYS A 91 -8.29 -25.03 1.50
C CYS A 91 -7.90 -26.09 2.54
N VAL A 92 -7.06 -25.74 3.53
CA VAL A 92 -6.44 -26.71 4.46
C VAL A 92 -7.10 -26.73 5.85
N GLY A 93 -7.89 -25.71 6.22
CA GLY A 93 -8.81 -25.79 7.36
C GLY A 93 -8.18 -25.88 8.76
N ASP A 94 -6.94 -25.41 8.95
CA ASP A 94 -6.20 -25.58 10.23
C ASP A 94 -6.26 -24.34 11.17
N GLU A 95 -7.18 -24.44 12.13
CA GLU A 95 -7.13 -24.09 13.57
C GLU A 95 -6.68 -22.69 14.06
N VAL A 96 -7.73 -21.93 14.43
CA VAL A 96 -7.97 -20.74 15.27
C VAL A 96 -6.84 -20.16 16.17
N THR A 97 -5.91 -20.95 16.72
CA THR A 97 -4.86 -20.42 17.63
C THR A 97 -3.69 -19.78 16.89
N ARG A 98 -3.31 -20.31 15.72
CA ARG A 98 -2.32 -19.69 14.82
C ARG A 98 -2.80 -18.33 14.31
N ALA A 99 -4.11 -18.14 14.17
CA ALA A 99 -4.71 -16.91 13.68
C ALA A 99 -4.49 -15.69 14.60
N ARG A 100 -4.51 -15.85 15.94
CA ARG A 100 -4.39 -14.71 16.87
C ARG A 100 -2.97 -14.11 16.92
N ILE A 101 -1.95 -14.97 16.89
CA ILE A 101 -0.54 -14.54 16.78
C ILE A 101 -0.32 -13.89 15.41
N TRP A 102 -0.83 -14.51 14.35
CA TRP A 102 -0.78 -14.00 12.98
C TRP A 102 -1.45 -12.62 12.84
N MET A 103 -2.63 -12.41 13.44
CA MET A 103 -3.34 -11.12 13.44
C MET A 103 -2.54 -10.01 14.10
N THR A 104 -1.86 -10.30 15.22
CA THR A 104 -1.06 -9.28 15.92
C THR A 104 0.20 -8.94 15.15
N ALA A 105 0.89 -9.93 14.58
CA ALA A 105 2.03 -9.70 13.69
C ALA A 105 1.62 -8.91 12.43
N SER A 106 0.50 -9.28 11.81
CA SER A 106 -0.07 -8.58 10.65
C SER A 106 -0.36 -7.12 10.98
N LEU A 107 -0.98 -6.81 12.13
CA LEU A 107 -1.23 -5.42 12.55
C LEU A 107 0.05 -4.57 12.65
N VAL A 108 1.13 -5.13 13.20
CA VAL A 108 2.43 -4.44 13.29
C VAL A 108 2.97 -4.14 11.89
N VAL A 109 2.96 -5.14 11.02
CA VAL A 109 3.41 -5.00 9.63
C VAL A 109 2.55 -3.99 8.86
N CYS A 110 1.22 -4.01 9.06
CA CYS A 110 0.31 -3.01 8.51
C CYS A 110 0.65 -1.59 8.95
N GLY A 111 0.97 -1.40 10.25
CA GLY A 111 1.38 -0.10 10.77
C GLY A 111 2.66 0.42 10.11
N VAL A 112 3.65 -0.45 9.91
CA VAL A 112 4.90 -0.12 9.23
C VAL A 112 4.65 0.27 7.77
N PHE A 113 3.82 -0.49 7.04
CA PHE A 113 3.49 -0.15 5.65
C PHE A 113 2.69 1.15 5.54
N LEU A 114 1.73 1.40 6.43
CA LEU A 114 0.99 2.67 6.47
C LEU A 114 1.94 3.86 6.65
N PHE A 115 2.90 3.75 7.55
CA PHE A 115 3.91 4.80 7.75
C PHE A 115 4.72 5.05 6.47
N PHE A 116 5.23 4.00 5.82
CA PHE A 116 6.02 4.15 4.59
C PHE A 116 5.18 4.67 3.41
N LEU A 117 3.93 4.25 3.28
CA LEU A 117 3.01 4.75 2.25
C LEU A 117 2.68 6.23 2.47
N LEU A 118 2.49 6.66 3.73
CA LEU A 118 2.28 8.07 4.06
C LEU A 118 3.50 8.92 3.69
N VAL A 119 4.70 8.50 4.10
CA VAL A 119 5.95 9.18 3.75
C VAL A 119 6.11 9.26 2.23
N SER A 120 5.84 8.15 1.53
CA SER A 120 5.89 8.09 0.07
C SER A 120 4.89 9.05 -0.58
N GLY A 121 3.66 9.12 -0.08
CA GLY A 121 2.62 10.03 -0.54
C GLY A 121 2.99 11.51 -0.32
N CYS A 122 3.56 11.84 0.84
CA CYS A 122 4.08 13.18 1.13
C CYS A 122 5.23 13.56 0.19
N VAL A 123 6.18 12.65 -0.03
CA VAL A 123 7.34 12.86 -0.92
C VAL A 123 6.88 13.08 -2.36
N LEU A 124 5.89 12.30 -2.84
CA LEU A 124 5.28 12.46 -4.16
C LEU A 124 4.57 13.80 -4.31
N LYS A 125 3.76 14.19 -3.32
CA LYS A 125 2.99 15.44 -3.33
C LYS A 125 3.91 16.66 -3.36
N ILE A 126 4.83 16.76 -2.40
CA ILE A 126 5.76 17.89 -2.30
C ILE A 126 6.69 17.93 -3.51
N GLY A 127 7.19 16.76 -3.95
CA GLY A 127 8.08 16.68 -5.10
C GLY A 127 7.42 17.11 -6.41
N ARG A 128 6.13 16.80 -6.60
CA ARG A 128 5.35 17.32 -7.74
C ARG A 128 5.13 18.82 -7.63
N ASP A 129 4.72 19.31 -6.46
CA ASP A 129 4.38 20.72 -6.27
C ASP A 129 5.63 21.62 -6.46
N HIS A 130 6.80 21.18 -5.98
CA HIS A 130 8.08 21.87 -6.17
C HIS A 130 8.48 21.95 -7.65
N LEU A 131 8.40 20.82 -8.36
CA LEU A 131 8.68 20.78 -9.80
C LEU A 131 7.70 21.66 -10.57
N CYS A 132 6.43 21.65 -10.17
CA CYS A 132 5.41 22.45 -10.82
C CYS A 132 5.64 23.95 -10.66
N ASN A 133 5.95 24.40 -9.44
CA ASN A 133 6.28 25.79 -9.17
C ASN A 133 7.53 26.23 -9.94
N SER A 134 8.56 25.38 -10.00
CA SER A 134 9.79 25.65 -10.77
C SER A 134 9.52 25.84 -12.27
N ILE A 135 8.57 25.07 -12.83
CA ILE A 135 8.17 25.18 -14.24
C ILE A 135 7.36 26.44 -14.49
N ILE A 136 6.38 26.73 -13.64
CA ILE A 136 5.54 27.94 -13.76
C ILE A 136 6.39 29.20 -13.69
N GLU A 137 7.34 29.26 -12.75
CA GLU A 137 8.23 30.40 -12.54
C GLU A 137 9.19 30.63 -13.71
N LYS A 138 9.80 29.56 -14.25
CA LYS A 138 10.82 29.69 -15.30
C LYS A 138 10.29 29.70 -16.73
N ALA A 139 9.13 29.11 -16.99
CA ALA A 139 8.52 29.06 -18.33
C ALA A 139 7.33 30.03 -18.50
N SER A 140 7.01 30.82 -17.47
CA SER A 140 5.92 31.82 -17.47
C SER A 140 4.55 31.24 -17.87
N LEU A 141 4.31 29.96 -17.54
CA LEU A 141 3.09 29.25 -17.92
C LEU A 141 1.97 29.48 -16.89
N LYS A 142 0.71 29.48 -17.34
CA LYS A 142 -0.45 29.64 -16.45
C LYS A 142 -0.79 28.35 -15.68
N SER A 143 -0.35 27.18 -16.15
CA SER A 143 -0.59 25.90 -15.47
C SER A 143 0.47 24.84 -15.80
N CYS A 144 0.66 23.87 -14.89
CA CYS A 144 1.53 22.70 -15.09
C CYS A 144 1.06 21.76 -16.19
N GLU A 145 -0.25 21.67 -16.39
CA GLU A 145 -0.85 20.82 -17.40
C GLU A 145 -0.44 21.28 -18.81
N GLU A 146 -0.35 22.60 -19.00
CA GLU A 146 0.11 23.21 -20.23
C GLU A 146 1.61 22.95 -20.50
N ALA A 147 2.41 22.73 -19.45
CA ALA A 147 3.82 22.33 -19.58
C ALA A 147 4.01 20.90 -20.09
N GLN A 148 3.02 20.01 -19.87
CA GLN A 148 3.04 18.66 -20.41
C GLN A 148 2.87 18.65 -21.94
N ASN A 149 2.22 19.68 -22.50
CA ASN A 149 1.96 19.80 -23.94
C ASN A 149 3.05 20.60 -24.69
N LYS A 150 4.07 21.10 -23.99
CA LYS A 150 5.24 21.78 -24.57
C LYS A 150 6.32 20.79 -25.02
N THR A 151 7.10 21.16 -26.02
CA THR A 151 8.20 20.35 -26.55
C THR A 151 9.37 20.33 -25.57
N TRP A 152 9.79 19.15 -25.13
CA TRP A 152 11.00 18.94 -24.33
C TRP A 152 12.20 18.75 -25.25
N VAL A 153 13.41 19.12 -24.78
CA VAL A 153 14.63 18.86 -25.58
C VAL A 153 14.77 17.36 -25.79
N SER A 154 14.97 16.96 -27.06
CA SER A 154 15.26 15.59 -27.47
C SER A 154 16.31 14.95 -26.53
N PRO A 155 16.05 13.74 -26.00
CA PRO A 155 15.31 12.65 -26.68
C PRO A 155 13.84 12.47 -26.27
N LEU A 156 13.25 13.37 -25.48
CA LEU A 156 11.91 13.18 -24.89
C LEU A 156 10.77 13.63 -25.83
N LYS A 157 10.19 12.70 -26.60
CA LYS A 157 8.93 12.92 -27.35
C LYS A 157 7.72 12.60 -26.46
N ARG A 158 6.95 13.64 -26.10
CA ARG A 158 5.62 13.55 -25.46
C ARG A 158 5.61 12.88 -24.07
N VAL A 159 6.32 13.50 -23.12
CA VAL A 159 6.38 13.06 -21.72
C VAL A 159 5.02 13.22 -21.05
N GLN A 160 4.36 12.11 -20.70
CA GLN A 160 3.12 12.09 -19.91
C GLN A 160 3.40 12.20 -18.39
N PHE A 161 4.43 12.97 -18.06
CA PHE A 161 5.01 13.04 -16.73
C PHE A 161 3.99 13.46 -15.66
N TYR A 162 3.22 14.52 -15.91
CA TYR A 162 2.29 15.06 -14.92
C TYR A 162 1.09 14.13 -14.70
N SER A 163 0.52 13.54 -15.76
CA SER A 163 -0.48 12.47 -15.63
C SER A 163 0.05 11.22 -14.92
N GLY A 164 1.28 10.81 -15.20
CA GLY A 164 1.93 9.66 -14.55
C GLY A 164 2.13 9.88 -13.05
N LEU A 165 2.65 11.04 -12.65
CA LEU A 165 2.80 11.39 -11.23
C LEU A 165 1.47 11.60 -10.53
N ARG A 166 0.49 12.22 -11.20
CA ARG A 166 -0.85 12.40 -10.65
C ARG A 166 -1.52 11.06 -10.38
N ASN A 167 -1.40 10.11 -11.31
CA ASN A 167 -1.90 8.76 -11.15
C ASN A 167 -1.15 8.03 -10.02
N ALA A 168 0.18 8.12 -9.99
CA ALA A 168 0.99 7.51 -8.93
C ALA A 168 0.62 8.02 -7.53
N GLU A 169 0.49 9.34 -7.36
CA GLU A 169 0.05 9.95 -6.10
C GLU A 169 -1.37 9.50 -5.71
N THR A 170 -2.30 9.54 -6.65
CA THR A 170 -3.69 9.12 -6.40
C THR A 170 -3.73 7.65 -5.99
N SER A 171 -3.00 6.78 -6.69
CA SER A 171 -2.90 5.35 -6.36
C SER A 171 -2.25 5.11 -4.99
N VAL A 172 -1.24 5.88 -4.58
CA VAL A 172 -0.64 5.77 -3.24
C VAL A 172 -1.64 6.16 -2.15
N TRP A 173 -2.39 7.24 -2.33
CA TRP A 173 -3.41 7.66 -1.36
C TRP A 173 -4.56 6.67 -1.27
N VAL A 174 -5.05 6.18 -2.41
CA VAL A 174 -6.08 5.12 -2.44
C VAL A 174 -5.59 3.86 -1.73
N ASN A 175 -4.34 3.45 -1.99
CA ASN A 175 -3.72 2.32 -1.30
C ASN A 175 -3.65 2.57 0.22
N PHE A 176 -3.22 3.75 0.65
CA PHE A 176 -3.19 4.13 2.07
C PHE A 176 -4.58 4.03 2.73
N PHE A 177 -5.63 4.49 2.07
CA PHE A 177 -7.01 4.34 2.57
C PHE A 177 -7.44 2.87 2.70
N PHE A 178 -7.14 2.03 1.71
CA PHE A 178 -7.44 0.61 1.81
C PHE A 178 -6.69 -0.06 2.96
N TRP A 179 -5.43 0.30 3.19
CA TRP A 179 -4.68 -0.20 4.35
C TRP A 179 -5.29 0.21 5.70
N ILE A 180 -5.87 1.42 5.81
CA ILE A 180 -6.61 1.83 7.01
C ILE A 180 -7.84 0.92 7.22
N ILE A 181 -8.59 0.63 6.16
CA ILE A 181 -9.77 -0.23 6.25
C ILE A 181 -9.37 -1.66 6.65
N ILE A 182 -8.28 -2.21 6.09
CA ILE A 182 -7.72 -3.51 6.48
C ILE A 182 -7.40 -3.51 7.99
N VAL A 183 -6.68 -2.49 8.48
CA VAL A 183 -6.35 -2.37 9.91
C VAL A 183 -7.61 -2.32 10.77
N ALA A 184 -8.61 -1.53 10.38
CA ALA A 184 -9.88 -1.44 11.10
C ALA A 184 -10.59 -2.80 11.15
N MET A 185 -10.64 -3.53 10.03
CA MET A 185 -11.23 -4.87 9.97
C MET A 185 -10.48 -5.85 10.88
N VAL A 186 -9.14 -5.88 10.85
CA VAL A 186 -8.35 -6.78 11.70
C VAL A 186 -8.53 -6.44 13.19
N ILE A 187 -8.65 -5.15 13.55
CA ILE A 187 -8.95 -4.75 14.94
C ILE A 187 -10.34 -5.24 15.36
N ILE A 188 -11.36 -5.10 14.50
CA ILE A 188 -12.72 -5.56 14.80
C ILE A 188 -12.74 -7.08 14.97
N GLN A 189 -12.12 -7.83 14.05
CA GLN A 189 -11.98 -9.28 14.14
C GLN A 189 -11.26 -9.70 15.43
N LYS A 190 -10.18 -9.00 15.80
CA LYS A 190 -9.43 -9.26 17.04
C LYS A 190 -10.29 -9.00 18.29
N ARG A 191 -11.10 -7.93 18.29
CA ARG A 191 -12.02 -7.61 19.41
C ARG A 191 -13.11 -8.68 19.55
N GLN A 192 -13.78 -9.02 18.46
CA GLN A 192 -14.82 -10.06 18.46
C GLN A 192 -14.28 -11.43 18.90
N GLY A 193 -13.09 -11.81 18.40
CA GLY A 193 -12.42 -13.04 18.83
C GLY A 193 -11.88 -13.00 20.26
N THR A 194 -11.75 -11.82 20.88
CA THR A 194 -11.37 -11.68 22.29
C THR A 194 -12.60 -11.69 23.19
N GLU A 195 -13.69 -11.02 22.81
CA GLU A 195 -14.97 -11.03 23.53
C GLU A 195 -15.58 -12.44 23.59
N LEU A 196 -15.51 -13.22 22.50
CA LEU A 196 -16.00 -14.60 22.47
C LEU A 196 -15.23 -15.53 23.44
N LEU A 197 -13.96 -15.22 23.71
CA LEU A 197 -13.10 -15.97 24.65
C LEU A 197 -13.15 -15.42 26.08
N ALA A 198 -13.71 -14.22 26.29
CA ALA A 198 -13.83 -13.55 27.58
C ALA A 198 -15.24 -13.64 28.17
N ALA A 199 -16.23 -14.15 27.42
CA ALA A 199 -17.54 -14.47 27.97
C ALA A 199 -17.39 -15.55 29.06
N PRO A 200 -17.70 -15.26 30.33
CA PRO A 200 -17.84 -16.30 31.35
C PRO A 200 -18.93 -17.25 30.89
N GLY A 201 -18.73 -18.55 31.06
CA GLY A 201 -19.72 -19.56 30.74
C GLY A 201 -21.02 -19.31 31.50
N ASP A 202 -21.98 -18.70 30.81
CA ASP A 202 -23.40 -18.66 31.20
C ASP A 202 -24.20 -19.07 29.96
N ASN A 203 -24.03 -20.35 29.57
CA ASN A 203 -24.93 -21.00 28.63
C ASN A 203 -25.90 -21.89 29.42
N ALA A 204 -27.07 -21.35 29.71
CA ALA A 204 -28.25 -22.19 29.82
C ALA A 204 -28.65 -22.66 28.40
N GLY A 205 -28.45 -23.95 28.12
CA GLY A 205 -29.25 -24.71 27.17
C GLY A 205 -28.54 -25.26 25.92
N GLY A 206 -28.23 -26.58 25.94
CA GLY A 206 -28.24 -27.43 24.73
C GLY A 206 -26.92 -28.08 24.28
N PHE A 207 -26.62 -29.25 24.85
CA PHE A 207 -25.55 -30.25 24.58
C PHE A 207 -25.49 -30.81 23.12
N PRO A 208 -24.44 -31.57 22.66
CA PRO A 208 -23.68 -32.57 23.44
C PRO A 208 -22.14 -32.60 23.35
N SER A 209 -21.60 -33.07 24.49
CA SER A 209 -20.36 -33.81 24.74
C SER A 209 -19.41 -34.04 23.56
N GLU A 210 -18.15 -33.62 23.72
CA GLU A 210 -16.92 -34.42 23.53
C GLU A 210 -15.71 -33.48 23.66
N THR A 211 -15.13 -33.34 24.87
CA THR A 211 -13.69 -33.09 25.15
C THR A 211 -13.48 -32.70 26.63
N GLU A 212 -13.48 -33.69 27.51
CA GLU A 212 -12.81 -33.54 28.81
C GLU A 212 -11.40 -34.13 28.70
N PRO A 213 -10.33 -33.37 29.04
CA PRO A 213 -9.04 -33.98 29.34
C PRO A 213 -9.10 -34.65 30.72
N ILE A 214 -8.93 -35.97 30.75
CA ILE A 214 -8.86 -36.82 31.95
C ILE A 214 -7.66 -36.37 32.81
N LEU A 215 -7.90 -35.45 33.74
CA LEU A 215 -6.94 -35.14 34.79
C LEU A 215 -7.13 -36.14 35.93
N ARG A 216 -6.23 -37.13 35.99
CA ARG A 216 -6.06 -38.07 37.11
C ARG A 216 -6.11 -37.31 38.45
N ARG A 217 -7.21 -37.41 39.19
CA ARG A 217 -7.21 -37.08 40.62
C ARG A 217 -6.60 -38.25 41.36
N SER A 218 -5.31 -38.08 41.69
CA SER A 218 -4.58 -38.90 42.65
C SER A 218 -5.42 -39.11 43.91
N GLY A 219 -5.57 -40.37 44.32
CA GLY A 219 -6.24 -40.72 45.55
C GLY A 219 -5.51 -40.18 46.79
N ARG A 220 -6.27 -40.03 47.87
CA ARG A 220 -5.82 -40.47 49.20
C ARG A 220 -7.02 -40.80 50.09
N PRO A 221 -6.88 -41.79 50.99
CA PRO A 221 -7.95 -42.36 51.81
C PRO A 221 -8.03 -41.67 53.18
N GLN A 222 -9.25 -41.52 53.70
CA GLN A 222 -9.79 -42.13 54.92
C GLN A 222 -11.11 -41.44 55.27
#